data_AF-A0A959BXZ5-F1
#
_entry.id   AF-A0A959BXZ5-F1
#
_cell.length_a   1.000
_cell.length_b   1.000
_cell.length_c   1.000
_cell.angle_alpha   90.00
_cell.angle_beta   90.00
_cell.angle_gamma   90.00
#
_symmetry.space_group_name_H-M   'P 1'
#
loop_
_entity.id
_entity.type
_entity.pdbx_description
1 polymer ?
#
loop_
_entity_poly.entity_id
_entity_poly.type
_entity_poly.pdbx_seq_one_letter_code
_entity_poly.pdbx_strand_id
1 'polypeptide(L)'
;PFFVDLGGIFDLGNAPRQNGPSRDGLAQYNVHSIAIQVPISTLLKAGAAAQPANILDSDYVIGIWASASRRAVRTIVDGSLAPEESGDWVQVSRLGMPLTNEAVIPIGMKDYWNSLTPYEELSDTLLDKYFYNPELALYMDDDLFGGAVPAFAALRIQRNSLQAFDFGNGHDGLYGLKGSAAVAGTALDDAVFGALLLPGPGLPRSVDLWPIFHTGVPNFPPYQLATGKNGNPLAAGKPFINNFLPNGGDMLRLNMAVPVTSRNDPQFSALGIVQAAVLGLTDPAYNSSADLQFIPNMDGFPNGRRLEDDVTRIELQAVAGIALAAVGLWYDDYTAGDANPLTQDLLDVLTYSTGVEANDALFKDSFPYLASPWRGTKAGEPN
;
A
#
# COMPACT_ATOMS: atom_id res chain seq x y z
N PRO A 1 -2.12 0.81 19.66
CA PRO A 1 -2.89 -0.34 19.14
C PRO A 1 -2.66 -0.47 17.64
N PHE A 2 -1.59 -1.19 17.33
CA PHE A 2 -1.25 -1.70 16.00
C PHE A 2 -0.83 -3.14 16.27
N PHE A 3 -1.16 -4.07 15.38
CA PHE A 3 -0.78 -5.46 15.51
C PHE A 3 0.17 -5.82 14.39
N VAL A 4 1.24 -6.55 14.72
CA VAL A 4 2.19 -7.08 13.75
C VAL A 4 3.14 -8.04 14.47
N ASP A 5 3.53 -9.13 13.81
CA ASP A 5 4.69 -9.90 14.26
C ASP A 5 5.97 -9.18 13.84
N LEU A 6 6.35 -8.14 14.60
CA LEU A 6 7.57 -7.37 14.34
C LEU A 6 8.78 -8.28 14.19
N GLY A 7 8.92 -9.25 15.10
CA GLY A 7 10.06 -10.15 15.04
C GLY A 7 10.03 -11.02 13.79
N GLY A 8 8.87 -11.39 13.24
CA GLY A 8 8.77 -12.20 12.02
C GLY A 8 9.08 -11.37 10.79
N ILE A 9 8.51 -10.17 10.71
CA ILE A 9 8.75 -9.24 9.60
C ILE A 9 10.22 -8.82 9.53
N PHE A 10 10.84 -8.48 10.66
CA PHE A 10 12.24 -8.05 10.69
C PHE A 10 13.25 -9.20 10.75
N ASP A 11 12.80 -10.45 10.91
CA ASP A 11 13.60 -11.68 10.78
C ASP A 11 13.45 -12.27 9.37
N LEU A 12 13.94 -11.53 8.36
CA LEU A 12 13.92 -11.93 6.95
C LEU A 12 12.53 -12.32 6.41
N GLY A 13 11.46 -11.69 6.91
CA GLY A 13 10.10 -12.00 6.44
C GLY A 13 9.59 -13.37 6.88
N ASN A 14 10.05 -13.88 8.02
CA ASN A 14 9.53 -15.08 8.72
C ASN A 14 8.11 -14.87 9.27
N ALA A 15 7.17 -14.46 8.40
CA ALA A 15 5.76 -14.24 8.66
C ALA A 15 4.95 -14.99 7.58
N PRO A 16 4.11 -15.98 7.95
CA PRO A 16 3.93 -16.51 9.29
C PRO A 16 5.19 -17.25 9.77
N ARG A 17 5.36 -17.33 11.10
CA ARG A 17 6.53 -17.95 11.73
C ARG A 17 6.66 -19.42 11.32
N GLN A 18 7.83 -19.79 10.81
CA GLN A 18 8.12 -21.17 10.40
C GLN A 18 8.40 -22.10 11.59
N ASN A 19 8.95 -21.56 12.69
CA ASN A 19 9.41 -22.32 13.85
C ASN A 19 8.74 -21.86 15.16
N GLY A 20 7.42 -21.75 15.16
CA GLY A 20 6.65 -21.38 16.34
C GLY A 20 5.37 -20.62 15.99
N PRO A 21 4.57 -20.23 17.00
CA PRO A 21 3.41 -19.38 16.75
C PRO A 21 3.85 -17.96 16.37
N SER A 22 3.12 -17.34 15.44
CA SER A 22 3.21 -15.89 15.24
C SER A 22 2.84 -15.16 16.54
N ARG A 23 3.52 -14.06 16.82
CA ARG A 23 3.34 -13.27 18.05
C ARG A 23 3.12 -11.82 17.69
N ASP A 24 2.07 -11.20 18.23
CA ASP A 24 1.94 -9.75 18.18
C ASP A 24 3.07 -9.11 19.01
N GLY A 25 4.05 -8.52 18.33
CA GLY A 25 5.21 -7.88 18.93
C GLY A 25 4.88 -6.55 19.62
N LEU A 26 3.68 -6.01 19.39
CA LEU A 26 3.20 -4.77 19.97
C LEU A 26 2.16 -5.00 21.09
N ALA A 27 1.70 -6.24 21.28
CA ALA A 27 0.77 -6.58 22.33
C ALA A 27 1.30 -6.17 23.71
N GLN A 28 0.42 -5.56 24.50
CA GLN A 28 0.67 -5.07 25.85
C GLN A 28 1.65 -3.89 25.98
N TYR A 29 2.17 -3.36 24.86
CA TYR A 29 2.94 -2.13 24.86
C TYR A 29 2.03 -0.90 24.80
N ASN A 30 2.33 0.08 25.64
CA ASN A 30 1.65 1.37 25.62
C ASN A 30 2.27 2.29 24.55
N VAL A 31 1.42 2.90 23.73
CA VAL A 31 1.82 3.84 22.67
C VAL A 31 1.41 5.26 23.05
N HIS A 32 2.36 6.19 23.05
CA HIS A 32 2.06 7.62 23.15
C HIS A 32 1.36 8.08 21.88
N SER A 33 0.16 8.66 22.02
CA SER A 33 -0.69 9.01 20.89
C SER A 33 -1.10 10.48 20.93
N ILE A 34 -1.02 11.15 19.78
CA ILE A 34 -1.70 12.42 19.52
C ILE A 34 -2.84 12.11 18.55
N ALA A 35 -4.08 12.32 18.98
CA ALA A 35 -5.26 12.11 18.15
C ALA A 35 -5.92 13.46 17.88
N ILE A 36 -6.30 13.70 16.63
CA ILE A 36 -6.94 14.95 16.19
C ILE A 36 -8.21 14.58 15.42
N GLN A 37 -9.33 15.22 15.75
CA GLN A 37 -10.58 15.12 15.00
C GLN A 37 -10.80 16.44 14.26
N VAL A 38 -10.83 16.38 12.93
CA VAL A 38 -10.97 17.56 12.05
C VAL A 38 -12.22 17.39 11.19
N PRO A 39 -13.14 18.38 11.14
CA PRO A 39 -14.25 18.33 10.20
C PRO A 39 -13.77 18.38 8.74
N ILE A 40 -14.29 17.48 7.88
CA ILE A 40 -13.93 17.42 6.44
C ILE A 40 -14.11 18.79 5.76
N SER A 41 -15.14 19.55 6.13
CA SER A 41 -15.41 20.89 5.59
C SER A 41 -14.27 21.91 5.77
N THR A 42 -13.34 21.66 6.69
CA THR A 42 -12.16 22.51 6.93
C THR A 42 -10.93 22.10 6.12
N LEU A 43 -10.97 20.92 5.51
CA LEU A 43 -9.86 20.33 4.73
C LEU A 43 -10.12 20.39 3.21
N LEU A 44 -11.22 21.02 2.80
CA LEU A 44 -11.58 21.13 1.40
C LEU A 44 -10.64 22.05 0.65
N LYS A 45 -10.30 21.66 -0.58
CA LYS A 45 -9.57 22.51 -1.50
C LYS A 45 -10.33 23.81 -1.76
N ALA A 46 -9.61 24.91 -1.94
CA ALA A 46 -10.22 26.21 -2.21
C ALA A 46 -11.13 26.13 -3.46
N GLY A 47 -12.41 26.46 -3.29
CA GLY A 47 -13.41 26.42 -4.37
C GLY A 47 -14.12 25.07 -4.56
N ALA A 48 -13.72 24.03 -3.82
CA ALA A 48 -14.44 22.75 -3.83
C ALA A 48 -15.87 22.93 -3.29
N ALA A 49 -16.79 22.09 -3.79
CA ALA A 49 -18.15 22.04 -3.29
C ALA A 49 -18.17 21.60 -1.81
N ALA A 50 -19.31 21.76 -1.12
CA ALA A 50 -19.44 21.29 0.27
C ALA A 50 -19.58 19.76 0.35
N GLN A 51 -20.01 19.09 -0.72
CA GLN A 51 -20.18 17.66 -0.83
C GLN A 51 -19.52 17.15 -2.12
N PRO A 52 -18.85 15.99 -2.09
CA PRO A 52 -18.18 15.45 -3.26
C PRO A 52 -19.20 15.05 -4.31
N ALA A 53 -18.85 15.18 -5.59
CA ALA A 53 -19.71 14.73 -6.68
C ALA A 53 -19.98 13.22 -6.63
N ASN A 54 -18.94 12.46 -6.25
CA ASN A 54 -18.97 11.03 -5.96
C ASN A 54 -17.65 10.64 -5.27
N ILE A 55 -17.47 9.35 -4.98
CA ILE A 55 -16.28 8.82 -4.29
C ILE A 55 -14.94 9.00 -5.03
N LEU A 56 -14.98 9.42 -6.30
CA LEU A 56 -13.81 9.67 -7.15
C LEU A 56 -13.48 11.16 -7.28
N ASP A 57 -14.09 12.02 -6.48
CA ASP A 57 -13.86 13.46 -6.52
C ASP A 57 -12.44 13.81 -6.05
N SER A 58 -11.60 14.29 -6.96
CA SER A 58 -10.19 14.60 -6.68
C SER A 58 -10.00 15.79 -5.74
N ASP A 59 -11.00 16.67 -5.58
CA ASP A 59 -10.89 17.81 -4.68
C ASP A 59 -11.02 17.42 -3.18
N TYR A 60 -11.27 16.13 -2.91
CA TYR A 60 -11.43 15.54 -1.59
C TYR A 60 -10.28 14.60 -1.20
N VAL A 61 -9.19 14.57 -1.97
CA VAL A 61 -7.99 13.80 -1.64
C VAL A 61 -6.96 14.73 -0.99
N ILE A 62 -6.44 14.32 0.17
CA ILE A 62 -5.34 15.02 0.85
C ILE A 62 -4.16 14.08 1.09
N GLY A 63 -2.94 14.62 1.05
CA GLY A 63 -1.71 13.92 1.41
C GLY A 63 -1.29 14.27 2.83
N ILE A 64 -0.97 13.26 3.63
CA ILE A 64 -0.57 13.40 5.03
C ILE A 64 0.76 12.67 5.23
N TRP A 65 1.70 13.33 5.89
CA TRP A 65 2.95 12.71 6.32
C TRP A 65 3.42 13.35 7.62
N ALA A 66 4.29 12.65 8.34
CA ALA A 66 4.93 13.14 9.55
C ALA A 66 6.45 12.99 9.45
N SER A 67 7.18 13.85 10.14
CA SER A 67 8.63 13.76 10.29
C SER A 67 9.05 13.74 11.75
N ALA A 68 10.19 13.09 12.01
CA ALA A 68 10.92 13.23 13.25
C ALA A 68 12.22 13.99 12.96
N SER A 69 12.51 14.99 13.79
CA SER A 69 13.71 15.82 13.66
C SER A 69 14.53 15.78 14.95
N ARG A 70 15.85 15.96 14.82
CA ARG A 70 16.78 16.18 15.94
C ARG A 70 17.63 17.42 15.69
N ARG A 71 18.21 17.99 16.74
CA ARG A 71 19.18 19.09 16.62
C ARG A 71 20.44 18.61 15.88
N ALA A 72 21.00 19.47 15.02
CA ALA A 72 22.14 19.15 14.17
C ALA A 72 23.41 18.81 14.95
N VAL A 73 23.59 19.37 16.16
CA VAL A 73 24.77 19.17 17.00
C VAL A 73 24.39 18.62 18.36
N ARG A 74 25.04 17.53 18.77
CA ARG A 74 24.99 16.99 20.13
C ARG A 74 26.38 17.01 20.75
N THR A 75 26.56 17.80 21.81
CA THR A 75 27.81 17.87 22.57
C THR A 75 27.69 16.97 23.80
N ILE A 76 28.53 15.93 23.86
CA ILE A 76 28.66 15.10 25.06
C ILE A 76 29.54 15.85 26.05
N VAL A 77 28.99 16.18 27.22
CA VAL A 77 29.69 16.85 28.31
C VAL A 77 30.07 15.86 29.41
N ASP A 78 31.19 16.09 30.09
CA ASP A 78 31.68 15.20 31.16
C ASP A 78 30.82 15.29 32.43
N GLY A 79 30.64 14.15 33.11
CA GLY A 79 30.04 14.02 34.43
C GLY A 79 28.51 14.15 34.50
N SER A 80 27.76 13.05 34.36
CA SER A 80 26.31 12.88 34.68
C SER A 80 25.30 13.93 34.13
N LEU A 81 25.75 14.93 33.39
CA LEU A 81 24.92 15.95 32.78
C LEU A 81 24.34 15.40 31.49
N ALA A 82 23.09 15.76 31.20
CA ALA A 82 22.47 15.44 29.93
C ALA A 82 23.29 16.09 28.78
N PRO A 83 23.47 15.42 27.63
CA PRO A 83 24.12 16.01 26.47
C PRO A 83 23.47 17.34 26.06
N GLU A 84 24.28 18.31 25.60
CA GLU A 84 23.77 19.57 25.08
C GLU A 84 23.40 19.44 23.60
N GLU A 85 22.24 19.96 23.21
CA GLU A 85 21.74 19.93 21.84
C GLU A 85 21.62 21.34 21.27
N SER A 86 22.19 21.59 20.08
CA SER A 86 22.22 22.92 19.45
C SER A 86 22.19 22.85 17.91
N GLY A 87 22.10 24.01 17.26
CA GLY A 87 21.95 24.13 15.80
C GLY A 87 20.52 23.92 15.30
N ASP A 88 20.35 23.81 13.99
CA ASP A 88 19.04 23.67 13.35
C ASP A 88 18.42 22.29 13.60
N TRP A 89 17.10 22.20 13.44
CA TRP A 89 16.40 20.90 13.42
C TRP A 89 16.61 20.26 12.06
N VAL A 90 17.07 19.01 12.07
CA VAL A 90 17.32 18.20 10.87
C VAL A 90 16.41 16.99 10.93
N GLN A 91 15.70 16.74 9.83
CA GLN A 91 14.89 15.56 9.68
C GLN A 91 15.76 14.30 9.68
N VAL A 92 15.34 13.29 10.44
CA VAL A 92 16.04 11.99 10.55
C VAL A 92 15.14 10.80 10.33
N SER A 93 13.83 11.04 10.23
CA SER A 93 12.85 10.04 9.84
C SER A 93 11.61 10.73 9.30
N ARG A 94 10.90 10.03 8.42
CA ARG A 94 9.58 10.41 7.95
C ARG A 94 8.69 9.20 7.77
N LEU A 95 7.39 9.45 7.77
CA LEU A 95 6.38 8.44 7.49
C LEU A 95 5.18 9.10 6.80
N GLY A 96 4.95 8.74 5.54
CA GLY A 96 3.70 9.00 4.83
C GLY A 96 2.95 7.70 4.63
N MET A 97 3.24 7.04 3.51
CA MET A 97 2.85 5.67 3.22
C MET A 97 3.54 4.72 4.21
N PRO A 98 2.77 3.90 4.96
CA PRO A 98 3.32 2.84 5.79
C PRO A 98 4.30 1.98 4.99
N LEU A 99 5.30 1.45 5.69
CA LEU A 99 6.29 0.47 5.23
C LEU A 99 6.95 0.72 3.87
N THR A 100 6.86 1.90 3.24
CA THR A 100 7.61 2.20 2.00
C THR A 100 9.11 2.10 2.28
N ASN A 101 9.52 2.56 3.46
CA ASN A 101 10.88 2.40 3.97
C ASN A 101 11.27 0.94 4.27
N GLU A 102 10.31 0.02 4.40
CA GLU A 102 10.53 -1.39 4.74
C GLU A 102 10.37 -2.35 3.56
N ALA A 103 9.37 -2.14 2.70
CA ALA A 103 8.99 -3.00 1.58
C ALA A 103 9.61 -2.58 0.25
N VAL A 104 9.90 -1.29 0.08
CA VAL A 104 10.38 -0.73 -1.20
C VAL A 104 11.85 -0.32 -1.09
N ILE A 105 12.19 0.49 -0.10
CA ILE A 105 13.53 1.07 0.02
C ILE A 105 14.51 0.06 0.66
N PRO A 106 15.66 -0.21 0.02
CA PRO A 106 16.64 -1.16 0.53
C PRO A 106 17.34 -0.61 1.79
N ILE A 107 17.83 -1.52 2.63
CA ILE A 107 18.43 -1.19 3.94
C ILE A 107 19.53 -0.12 3.85
N GLY A 108 20.39 -0.20 2.82
CA GLY A 108 21.52 0.73 2.64
C GLY A 108 21.11 2.16 2.25
N MET A 109 19.85 2.39 1.87
CA MET A 109 19.34 3.70 1.44
C MET A 109 18.34 4.29 2.43
N LYS A 110 17.97 3.57 3.51
CA LYS A 110 16.94 4.01 4.46
C LYS A 110 17.30 5.32 5.14
N ASP A 111 18.54 5.52 5.55
CA ASP A 111 18.97 6.79 6.18
C ASP A 111 18.81 7.97 5.21
N TYR A 112 19.16 7.76 3.93
CA TYR A 112 18.98 8.77 2.90
C TYR A 112 17.50 9.06 2.65
N TRP A 113 16.68 8.03 2.44
CA TRP A 113 15.21 8.16 2.31
C TRP A 113 14.58 8.92 3.48
N ASN A 114 14.98 8.61 4.70
CA ASN A 114 14.47 9.22 5.93
C ASN A 114 14.90 10.68 6.11
N SER A 115 16.01 11.10 5.49
CA SER A 115 16.50 12.47 5.54
C SER A 115 15.76 13.42 4.59
N LEU A 116 15.15 12.89 3.52
CA LEU A 116 14.42 13.68 2.52
C LEU A 116 12.98 13.97 2.96
N THR A 117 12.49 15.18 2.70
CA THR A 117 11.05 15.46 2.72
C THR A 117 10.37 14.83 1.49
N PRO A 118 9.04 14.55 1.50
CA PRO A 118 8.34 14.08 0.32
C PRO A 118 8.46 15.00 -0.90
N TYR A 119 8.68 16.31 -0.68
CA TYR A 119 8.84 17.29 -1.75
C TYR A 119 10.23 17.22 -2.41
N GLU A 120 11.26 16.99 -1.60
CA GLU A 120 12.62 16.75 -2.10
C GLU A 120 12.68 15.40 -2.81
N GLU A 121 12.08 14.38 -2.22
CA GLU A 121 12.04 13.04 -2.78
C GLU A 121 11.31 12.97 -4.12
N LEU A 122 10.23 13.73 -4.30
CA LEU A 122 9.58 13.87 -5.62
C LEU A 122 10.55 14.29 -6.73
N SER A 123 11.53 15.13 -6.40
CA SER A 123 12.53 15.62 -7.37
C SER A 123 13.75 14.71 -7.46
N ASP A 124 13.92 13.78 -6.51
CA ASP A 124 15.06 12.89 -6.40
C ASP A 124 14.75 11.52 -7.01
N THR A 125 15.15 11.35 -8.26
CA THR A 125 14.91 10.11 -9.01
C THR A 125 15.88 8.98 -8.65
N LEU A 126 16.78 9.15 -7.66
CA LEU A 126 17.76 8.13 -7.29
C LEU A 126 17.07 6.86 -6.74
N LEU A 127 15.94 7.05 -6.05
CA LEU A 127 15.24 6.01 -5.32
C LEU A 127 14.08 5.37 -6.12
N ASP A 128 13.63 6.00 -7.20
CA ASP A 128 12.55 5.53 -8.09
C ASP A 128 12.73 4.09 -8.54
N LYS A 129 13.97 3.70 -8.87
CA LYS A 129 14.31 2.34 -9.31
C LYS A 129 13.89 1.25 -8.31
N TYR A 130 13.79 1.57 -7.03
CA TYR A 130 13.38 0.61 -5.99
C TYR A 130 11.86 0.40 -5.97
N PHE A 131 11.07 1.36 -6.46
CA PHE A 131 9.65 1.14 -6.70
C PHE A 131 9.43 0.26 -7.93
N TYR A 132 10.29 0.39 -8.94
CA TYR A 132 10.18 -0.38 -10.19
C TYR A 132 10.70 -1.81 -10.07
N ASN A 133 11.68 -2.02 -9.19
CA ASN A 133 12.34 -3.29 -8.91
C ASN A 133 12.63 -3.40 -7.40
N PRO A 134 11.62 -3.64 -6.55
CA PRO A 134 11.81 -3.68 -5.10
C PRO A 134 12.65 -4.88 -4.67
N GLU A 135 13.52 -4.68 -3.69
CA GLU A 135 14.39 -5.75 -3.14
C GLU A 135 13.54 -6.91 -2.56
N LEU A 136 12.42 -6.59 -1.93
CA LEU A 136 11.51 -7.58 -1.36
C LEU A 136 10.94 -8.56 -2.40
N ALA A 137 10.70 -8.11 -3.64
CA ALA A 137 10.18 -8.97 -4.70
C ALA A 137 11.16 -10.08 -5.09
N LEU A 138 12.47 -9.89 -4.85
CA LEU A 138 13.47 -10.94 -5.11
C LEU A 138 13.21 -12.21 -4.27
N TYR A 139 12.57 -12.07 -3.11
CA TYR A 139 12.20 -13.16 -2.20
C TYR A 139 10.79 -13.71 -2.42
N MET A 140 10.06 -13.17 -3.40
CA MET A 140 8.74 -13.66 -3.84
C MET A 140 8.80 -14.23 -5.26
N ASP A 141 9.96 -14.16 -5.91
CA ASP A 141 10.21 -14.67 -7.25
C ASP A 141 11.00 -15.99 -7.18
N ASP A 142 10.38 -17.08 -7.61
CA ASP A 142 10.97 -18.42 -7.59
C ASP A 142 12.16 -18.58 -8.55
N ASP A 143 12.27 -17.72 -9.57
CA ASP A 143 13.46 -17.67 -10.44
C ASP A 143 14.68 -17.04 -9.74
N LEU A 144 14.47 -16.39 -8.59
CA LEU A 144 15.48 -15.65 -7.84
C LEU A 144 15.70 -16.26 -6.45
N PHE A 145 15.18 -15.63 -5.40
CA PHE A 145 15.37 -16.05 -4.00
C PHE A 145 14.06 -16.48 -3.33
N GLY A 146 12.99 -16.78 -4.09
CA GLY A 146 11.70 -17.23 -3.54
C GLY A 146 11.82 -18.42 -2.58
N GLY A 147 12.70 -19.38 -2.88
CA GLY A 147 12.97 -20.51 -1.99
C GLY A 147 13.75 -20.18 -0.70
N ALA A 148 14.32 -18.98 -0.58
CA ALA A 148 15.12 -18.57 0.58
C ALA A 148 14.25 -18.12 1.77
N VAL A 149 13.01 -17.68 1.52
CA VAL A 149 12.05 -17.26 2.55
C VAL A 149 10.78 -18.10 2.44
N PRO A 150 10.75 -19.32 3.01
CA PRO A 150 9.59 -20.22 2.89
C PRO A 150 8.27 -19.63 3.40
N ALA A 151 8.34 -18.66 4.33
CA ALA A 151 7.17 -17.96 4.83
C ALA A 151 6.44 -17.14 3.75
N PHE A 152 7.15 -16.72 2.69
CA PHE A 152 6.57 -16.04 1.53
C PHE A 152 6.22 -17.01 0.40
N ALA A 153 6.17 -18.33 0.64
CA ALA A 153 5.90 -19.31 -0.39
C ALA A 153 4.52 -19.18 -1.07
N ALA A 154 3.56 -18.45 -0.48
CA ALA A 154 2.28 -18.14 -1.10
C ALA A 154 2.26 -16.81 -1.86
N LEU A 155 3.29 -15.97 -1.69
CA LEU A 155 3.42 -14.66 -2.33
C LEU A 155 4.30 -14.82 -3.56
N ARG A 156 3.73 -14.65 -4.76
CA ARG A 156 4.44 -14.90 -6.02
C ARG A 156 4.46 -13.69 -6.93
N ILE A 157 5.54 -13.52 -7.69
CA ILE A 157 5.60 -12.52 -8.76
C ILE A 157 5.08 -13.13 -10.06
N GLN A 158 4.31 -12.35 -10.82
CA GLN A 158 3.77 -12.78 -12.09
C GLN A 158 4.87 -12.75 -13.17
N ARG A 159 5.24 -13.90 -13.70
CA ARG A 159 6.28 -14.07 -14.73
C ARG A 159 5.70 -14.27 -16.12
N ASN A 160 4.42 -14.59 -16.22
CA ASN A 160 3.74 -14.92 -17.48
C ASN A 160 2.27 -14.47 -17.49
N SER A 161 2.00 -13.30 -16.93
CA SER A 161 0.66 -12.71 -16.87
C SER A 161 0.07 -12.58 -18.28
N LEU A 162 -1.14 -13.12 -18.48
CA LEU A 162 -1.82 -13.19 -19.77
C LEU A 162 -0.98 -13.80 -20.90
N GLN A 163 -0.03 -14.68 -20.54
CA GLN A 163 0.91 -15.32 -21.46
C GLN A 163 1.78 -14.33 -22.27
N ALA A 164 1.94 -13.09 -21.78
CA ALA A 164 2.58 -12.02 -22.54
C ALA A 164 3.45 -11.08 -21.71
N PHE A 165 3.18 -10.95 -20.41
CA PHE A 165 3.82 -9.93 -19.57
C PHE A 165 4.52 -10.55 -18.38
N ASP A 166 5.77 -10.15 -18.20
CA ASP A 166 6.63 -10.60 -17.12
C ASP A 166 6.96 -9.43 -16.19
N PHE A 167 6.51 -9.52 -14.93
CA PHE A 167 6.64 -8.49 -13.92
C PHE A 167 7.78 -8.71 -12.93
N GLY A 168 8.59 -9.77 -13.10
CA GLY A 168 9.75 -10.01 -12.24
C GLY A 168 10.88 -9.01 -12.47
N ASN A 169 11.70 -8.78 -11.44
CA ASN A 169 12.66 -7.67 -11.44
C ASN A 169 13.61 -7.71 -12.66
N GLY A 170 13.73 -6.58 -13.35
CA GLY A 170 14.55 -6.41 -14.55
C GLY A 170 13.87 -6.80 -15.86
N HIS A 171 12.61 -7.27 -15.83
CA HIS A 171 11.81 -7.58 -17.01
C HIS A 171 10.96 -6.39 -17.46
N ASP A 172 10.39 -6.47 -18.66
CA ASP A 172 9.74 -5.32 -19.29
C ASP A 172 8.33 -5.03 -18.77
N GLY A 173 7.65 -5.97 -18.11
CA GLY A 173 6.25 -5.82 -17.72
C GLY A 173 5.39 -5.36 -18.90
N LEU A 174 4.78 -4.17 -18.77
CA LEU A 174 3.97 -3.55 -19.83
C LEU A 174 4.75 -2.63 -20.78
N TYR A 175 6.07 -2.48 -20.63
CA TYR A 175 6.86 -1.52 -21.41
C TYR A 175 6.79 -1.75 -22.92
N GLY A 176 6.64 -3.00 -23.37
CA GLY A 176 6.44 -3.32 -24.79
C GLY A 176 5.19 -2.68 -25.41
N LEU A 177 4.25 -2.19 -24.61
CA LEU A 177 3.05 -1.49 -25.07
C LEU A 177 3.25 0.02 -25.26
N LYS A 178 4.39 0.58 -24.82
CA LYS A 178 4.66 2.02 -24.88
C LYS A 178 4.54 2.55 -26.31
N GLY A 179 3.76 3.62 -26.49
CA GLY A 179 3.54 4.24 -27.80
C GLY A 179 2.69 3.42 -28.78
N SER A 180 2.16 2.27 -28.36
CA SER A 180 1.24 1.48 -29.17
C SER A 180 -0.18 2.08 -29.16
N ALA A 181 -1.01 1.69 -30.13
CA ALA A 181 -2.43 2.06 -30.14
C ALA A 181 -3.21 1.49 -28.94
N ALA A 182 -2.69 0.46 -28.26
CA ALA A 182 -3.36 -0.19 -27.15
C ALA A 182 -3.40 0.70 -25.90
N VAL A 183 -2.38 1.55 -25.69
CA VAL A 183 -2.31 2.43 -24.52
C VAL A 183 -2.98 3.79 -24.73
N ALA A 184 -3.38 4.12 -25.97
CA ALA A 184 -3.92 5.44 -26.30
C ALA A 184 -5.13 5.81 -25.44
N GLY A 185 -5.07 6.97 -24.78
CA GLY A 185 -6.12 7.46 -23.88
C GLY A 185 -6.18 6.75 -22.51
N THR A 186 -5.20 5.93 -22.16
CA THR A 186 -5.04 5.32 -20.83
C THR A 186 -3.98 6.08 -20.01
N ALA A 187 -3.80 5.70 -18.75
CA ALA A 187 -2.74 6.23 -17.90
C ALA A 187 -1.34 5.87 -18.42
N LEU A 188 -1.22 4.82 -19.21
CA LEU A 188 0.04 4.39 -19.83
C LEU A 188 0.39 5.19 -21.10
N ASP A 189 -0.47 6.13 -21.51
CA ASP A 189 -0.23 7.04 -22.62
C ASP A 189 0.62 8.23 -22.19
N ASP A 190 1.77 8.42 -22.85
CA ASP A 190 2.65 9.56 -22.64
C ASP A 190 1.94 10.90 -22.86
N ALA A 191 0.91 10.95 -23.72
CA ALA A 191 0.12 12.16 -23.94
C ALA A 191 -0.80 12.50 -22.75
N VAL A 192 -1.07 11.56 -21.85
CA VAL A 192 -1.98 11.75 -20.71
C VAL A 192 -1.20 11.90 -19.39
N PHE A 193 -0.27 10.97 -19.09
CA PHE A 193 0.51 10.98 -17.84
C PHE A 193 2.03 11.07 -18.06
N GLY A 194 2.48 11.37 -19.27
CA GLY A 194 3.91 11.38 -19.59
C GLY A 194 4.55 10.00 -19.45
N ALA A 195 5.87 9.97 -19.32
CA ALA A 195 6.62 8.71 -19.18
C ALA A 195 6.57 8.12 -17.75
N LEU A 196 5.66 8.59 -16.88
CA LEU A 196 5.63 8.27 -15.45
C LEU A 196 5.47 6.75 -15.17
N LEU A 197 4.61 6.08 -15.94
CA LEU A 197 4.22 4.70 -15.70
C LEU A 197 4.90 3.70 -16.63
N LEU A 198 5.50 4.17 -17.73
CA LEU A 198 6.36 3.38 -18.62
C LEU A 198 7.68 4.14 -18.83
N PRO A 199 8.51 4.29 -17.78
CA PRO A 199 9.72 5.12 -17.82
C PRO A 199 10.87 4.51 -18.63
N GLY A 200 10.90 3.18 -18.79
CA GLY A 200 11.97 2.47 -19.48
C GLY A 200 11.79 0.94 -19.46
N PRO A 201 12.56 0.21 -20.28
CA PRO A 201 12.59 -1.26 -20.23
C PRO A 201 13.20 -1.75 -18.92
N GLY A 202 12.88 -2.97 -18.50
CA GLY A 202 13.36 -3.57 -17.26
C GLY A 202 12.82 -2.95 -15.97
N LEU A 203 11.71 -2.20 -16.04
CA LEU A 203 11.08 -1.48 -14.93
C LEU A 203 9.62 -1.92 -14.73
N PRO A 204 9.38 -3.21 -14.44
CA PRO A 204 8.06 -3.82 -14.58
C PRO A 204 7.04 -3.29 -13.57
N ARG A 205 7.49 -2.94 -12.37
CA ARG A 205 6.62 -2.51 -11.26
C ARG A 205 6.33 -1.01 -11.23
N SER A 206 6.75 -0.29 -12.28
CA SER A 206 6.39 1.11 -12.49
C SER A 206 4.90 1.34 -12.72
N VAL A 207 4.17 0.32 -13.15
CA VAL A 207 2.74 0.43 -13.44
C VAL A 207 1.84 0.18 -12.24
N ASP A 208 2.33 -0.40 -11.14
CA ASP A 208 1.53 -0.72 -9.95
C ASP A 208 2.13 -0.15 -8.66
N LEU A 209 3.36 -0.52 -8.29
CA LEU A 209 3.95 -0.11 -7.01
C LEU A 209 4.22 1.39 -6.95
N TRP A 210 4.60 1.99 -8.08
CA TRP A 210 4.81 3.43 -8.15
C TRP A 210 3.51 4.23 -7.88
N PRO A 211 2.38 3.97 -8.57
CA PRO A 211 1.09 4.54 -8.16
C PRO A 211 0.69 4.24 -6.72
N ILE A 212 0.85 3.00 -6.24
CA ILE A 212 0.38 2.60 -4.91
C ILE A 212 1.12 3.35 -3.81
N PHE A 213 2.45 3.43 -3.91
CA PHE A 213 3.31 3.95 -2.83
C PHE A 213 3.78 5.39 -3.04
N HIS A 214 3.74 5.92 -4.27
CA HIS A 214 4.37 7.22 -4.57
C HIS A 214 3.41 8.28 -5.05
N THR A 215 2.63 8.05 -6.10
CA THR A 215 1.82 9.11 -6.74
C THR A 215 0.35 9.07 -6.33
N GLY A 216 -0.11 7.93 -5.83
CA GLY A 216 -1.53 7.60 -5.70
C GLY A 216 -2.06 6.99 -7.00
N VAL A 217 -3.11 6.21 -6.85
CA VAL A 217 -3.78 5.51 -7.94
C VAL A 217 -4.93 6.38 -8.47
N PRO A 218 -4.93 6.75 -9.76
CA PRO A 218 -6.04 7.47 -10.36
C PRO A 218 -7.18 6.50 -10.68
N ASN A 219 -8.43 6.94 -10.62
CA ASN A 219 -9.53 6.15 -11.21
C ASN A 219 -9.56 6.32 -12.74
N PHE A 220 -8.60 5.71 -13.43
CA PHE A 220 -8.41 5.85 -14.88
C PHE A 220 -7.87 4.54 -15.45
N PRO A 221 -8.19 4.11 -16.69
CA PRO A 221 -7.63 2.88 -17.24
C PRO A 221 -6.09 2.90 -17.20
N PRO A 222 -5.41 1.82 -16.76
CA PRO A 222 -5.96 0.51 -16.41
C PRO A 222 -6.41 0.35 -14.95
N TYR A 223 -6.31 1.36 -14.09
CA TYR A 223 -6.51 1.29 -12.64
C TYR A 223 -7.95 1.11 -12.14
N GLN A 224 -8.86 0.71 -13.02
CA GLN A 224 -10.20 0.27 -12.65
C GLN A 224 -10.22 -1.26 -12.51
N LEU A 225 -11.14 -1.81 -11.71
CA LEU A 225 -11.24 -3.26 -11.54
C LEU A 225 -11.51 -3.96 -12.88
N ALA A 226 -11.04 -5.21 -13.00
CA ALA A 226 -11.24 -6.02 -14.19
C ALA A 226 -12.72 -6.23 -14.58
N THR A 227 -13.64 -6.07 -13.61
CA THR A 227 -15.08 -6.09 -13.84
C THR A 227 -15.50 -5.12 -14.95
N GLY A 228 -16.12 -5.64 -16.00
CA GLY A 228 -16.58 -4.87 -17.16
C GLY A 228 -15.53 -4.68 -18.26
N LYS A 229 -14.27 -5.10 -18.06
CA LYS A 229 -13.19 -4.94 -19.04
C LYS A 229 -13.19 -5.97 -20.18
N ASN A 230 -14.01 -7.03 -20.07
CA ASN A 230 -14.11 -8.10 -21.08
C ASN A 230 -12.75 -8.71 -21.47
N GLY A 231 -11.87 -8.92 -20.48
CA GLY A 231 -10.54 -9.51 -20.68
C GLY A 231 -9.46 -8.56 -21.21
N ASN A 232 -9.75 -7.26 -21.42
CA ASN A 232 -8.75 -6.26 -21.80
C ASN A 232 -8.35 -5.38 -20.59
N PRO A 233 -7.17 -5.57 -19.97
CA PRO A 233 -6.77 -4.79 -18.79
C PRO A 233 -6.70 -3.27 -19.03
N LEU A 234 -6.50 -2.84 -20.27
CA LEU A 234 -6.41 -1.42 -20.65
C LEU A 234 -7.77 -0.77 -20.90
N ALA A 235 -8.85 -1.55 -20.94
CA ALA A 235 -10.20 -1.03 -21.09
C ALA A 235 -10.69 -0.37 -19.79
N ALA A 236 -11.71 0.49 -19.93
CA ALA A 236 -12.46 0.98 -18.78
C ALA A 236 -13.16 -0.20 -18.07
N GLY A 237 -13.04 -0.23 -16.75
CA GLY A 237 -13.64 -1.23 -15.88
C GLY A 237 -14.42 -0.58 -14.75
N LYS A 238 -14.74 -1.35 -13.71
CA LYS A 238 -15.44 -0.81 -12.54
C LYS A 238 -14.54 0.17 -11.77
N PRO A 239 -14.99 1.43 -11.57
CA PRO A 239 -14.30 2.36 -10.69
C PRO A 239 -14.29 1.89 -9.23
N PHE A 240 -13.16 2.04 -8.53
CA PHE A 240 -13.08 1.62 -7.12
C PHE A 240 -12.05 2.32 -6.22
N ILE A 241 -11.02 2.95 -6.79
CA ILE A 241 -9.97 3.63 -6.03
C ILE A 241 -9.68 4.98 -6.67
N ASN A 242 -9.50 6.01 -5.86
CA ASN A 242 -9.04 7.31 -6.32
C ASN A 242 -8.35 8.05 -5.19
N ASN A 243 -7.03 7.96 -5.12
CA ASN A 243 -6.21 8.70 -4.16
C ASN A 243 -5.05 9.42 -4.85
N PHE A 244 -5.14 9.59 -6.18
CA PHE A 244 -4.12 10.26 -6.97
C PHE A 244 -3.90 11.69 -6.50
N LEU A 245 -2.63 12.00 -6.22
CA LEU A 245 -2.17 13.33 -5.91
C LEU A 245 -1.00 13.66 -6.85
N PRO A 246 -1.18 14.60 -7.79
CA PRO A 246 -0.19 14.85 -8.85
C PRO A 246 1.13 15.43 -8.35
N ASN A 247 1.19 15.91 -7.11
CA ASN A 247 2.44 16.33 -6.48
C ASN A 247 3.28 15.13 -5.99
N GLY A 248 2.79 13.89 -6.05
CA GLY A 248 3.55 12.70 -5.68
C GLY A 248 4.14 12.71 -4.26
N GLY A 249 5.17 11.88 -4.07
CA GLY A 249 5.92 11.75 -2.83
C GLY A 249 5.26 10.80 -1.82
N ASP A 250 6.06 10.34 -0.88
CA ASP A 250 5.59 9.45 0.19
C ASP A 250 4.71 10.21 1.20
N MET A 251 3.41 10.10 0.94
CA MET A 251 2.32 10.66 1.72
C MET A 251 1.20 9.62 1.81
N LEU A 252 0.65 9.41 3.00
CA LEU A 252 -0.61 8.70 3.15
C LEU A 252 -1.70 9.54 2.50
N ARG A 253 -2.38 8.96 1.52
CA ARG A 253 -3.44 9.66 0.81
C ARG A 253 -4.79 9.29 1.41
N LEU A 254 -5.50 10.30 1.88
CA LEU A 254 -6.84 10.14 2.41
C LEU A 254 -7.85 10.66 1.39
N ASN A 255 -8.64 9.75 0.82
CA ASN A 255 -9.82 10.10 0.05
C ASN A 255 -11.00 10.34 1.00
N MET A 256 -11.34 11.62 1.21
CA MET A 256 -12.44 12.03 2.08
C MET A 256 -13.81 11.96 1.40
N ALA A 257 -13.88 11.65 0.11
CA ALA A 257 -15.15 11.47 -0.61
C ALA A 257 -15.73 10.06 -0.43
N VAL A 258 -14.92 9.09 0.01
CA VAL A 258 -15.36 7.71 0.22
C VAL A 258 -16.07 7.60 1.58
N PRO A 259 -17.29 7.07 1.63
CA PRO A 259 -17.95 6.75 2.89
C PRO A 259 -17.16 5.73 3.71
N VAL A 260 -17.14 5.91 5.03
CA VAL A 260 -16.49 4.98 5.94
C VAL A 260 -17.26 3.66 5.97
N THR A 261 -16.55 2.55 5.85
CA THR A 261 -17.13 1.22 6.06
C THR A 261 -17.30 1.00 7.56
N SER A 262 -18.53 0.71 7.98
CA SER A 262 -18.82 0.43 9.40
C SER A 262 -17.98 -0.76 9.89
N ARG A 263 -17.43 -0.65 11.10
CA ARG A 263 -16.68 -1.75 11.75
C ARG A 263 -17.52 -3.00 11.99
N ASN A 264 -18.85 -2.84 12.03
CA ASN A 264 -19.81 -3.92 12.20
C ASN A 264 -20.43 -4.38 10.87
N ASP A 265 -19.97 -3.85 9.73
CA ASP A 265 -20.40 -4.34 8.42
C ASP A 265 -19.97 -5.80 8.27
N PRO A 266 -20.86 -6.72 7.84
CA PRO A 266 -20.51 -8.13 7.67
C PRO A 266 -19.42 -8.37 6.62
N GLN A 267 -19.18 -7.41 5.72
CA GLN A 267 -18.11 -7.45 4.71
C GLN A 267 -16.89 -6.62 5.14
N PHE A 268 -16.85 -6.05 6.36
CA PHE A 268 -15.65 -5.36 6.87
C PHE A 268 -14.46 -6.32 6.93
N SER A 269 -13.30 -5.87 6.46
CA SER A 269 -12.07 -6.66 6.46
C SER A 269 -10.86 -5.77 6.71
N ALA A 270 -9.88 -6.27 7.47
CA ALA A 270 -8.59 -5.62 7.68
C ALA A 270 -7.75 -5.48 6.38
N LEU A 271 -8.15 -6.15 5.30
CA LEU A 271 -7.50 -6.05 3.99
C LEU A 271 -7.84 -4.79 3.19
N GLY A 272 -8.69 -3.90 3.72
CA GLY A 272 -8.94 -2.59 3.11
C GLY A 272 -9.33 -2.69 1.63
N ILE A 273 -8.61 -1.95 0.79
CA ILE A 273 -8.91 -1.89 -0.64
C ILE A 273 -8.80 -3.26 -1.34
N VAL A 274 -7.96 -4.17 -0.84
CA VAL A 274 -7.82 -5.52 -1.41
C VAL A 274 -9.13 -6.28 -1.25
N GLN A 275 -9.80 -6.16 -0.10
CA GLN A 275 -11.13 -6.74 0.07
C GLN A 275 -12.16 -6.07 -0.85
N ALA A 276 -12.11 -4.75 -1.03
CA ALA A 276 -12.99 -4.05 -1.96
C ALA A 276 -12.80 -4.56 -3.40
N ALA A 277 -11.57 -4.83 -3.82
CA ALA A 277 -11.28 -5.45 -5.11
C ALA A 277 -11.85 -6.88 -5.19
N VAL A 278 -11.65 -7.72 -4.17
CA VAL A 278 -12.22 -9.08 -4.12
C VAL A 278 -13.74 -9.04 -4.28
N LEU A 279 -14.42 -8.18 -3.53
CA LEU A 279 -15.87 -8.01 -3.62
C LEU A 279 -16.28 -7.52 -5.02
N GLY A 280 -15.61 -6.51 -5.54
CA GLY A 280 -15.88 -5.95 -6.87
C GLY A 280 -15.65 -6.92 -8.03
N LEU A 281 -14.83 -7.96 -7.82
CA LEU A 281 -14.53 -9.01 -8.81
C LEU A 281 -15.41 -10.26 -8.65
N THR A 282 -15.79 -10.63 -7.43
CA THR A 282 -16.37 -11.96 -7.14
C THR A 282 -17.80 -11.94 -6.62
N ASP A 283 -18.22 -10.86 -5.96
CA ASP A 283 -19.56 -10.78 -5.36
C ASP A 283 -20.57 -10.30 -6.42
N PRO A 284 -21.66 -11.05 -6.69
CA PRO A 284 -22.71 -10.67 -7.65
C PRO A 284 -23.32 -9.28 -7.43
N ALA A 285 -23.30 -8.78 -6.19
CA ALA A 285 -23.79 -7.44 -5.86
C ALA A 285 -22.93 -6.34 -6.52
N TYR A 286 -21.64 -6.61 -6.74
CA TYR A 286 -20.68 -5.64 -7.24
C TYR A 286 -20.05 -6.04 -8.58
N ASN A 287 -20.01 -7.31 -8.98
CA ASN A 287 -19.30 -7.73 -10.20
C ASN A 287 -20.18 -7.81 -11.47
N SER A 288 -21.46 -7.44 -11.38
CA SER A 288 -22.43 -7.62 -12.47
C SER A 288 -22.45 -6.49 -13.51
N SER A 289 -21.87 -5.33 -13.21
CA SER A 289 -21.74 -4.20 -14.16
C SER A 289 -20.43 -3.42 -13.93
N ALA A 290 -20.09 -2.49 -14.83
CA ALA A 290 -18.95 -1.57 -14.66
C ALA A 290 -19.33 -0.27 -13.92
N ASP A 291 -20.57 -0.12 -13.46
CA ASP A 291 -21.05 1.15 -12.91
C ASP A 291 -20.37 1.52 -11.59
N LEU A 292 -20.19 2.81 -11.33
CA LEU A 292 -19.69 3.28 -10.04
C LEU A 292 -20.64 2.84 -8.91
N GLN A 293 -20.09 2.15 -7.90
CA GLN A 293 -20.81 1.70 -6.72
C GLN A 293 -19.95 1.90 -5.48
N PHE A 294 -20.60 2.05 -4.33
CA PHE A 294 -19.91 1.91 -3.05
C PHE A 294 -19.73 0.42 -2.75
N ILE A 295 -18.48 -0.02 -2.71
CA ILE A 295 -18.07 -1.36 -2.29
C ILE A 295 -17.49 -1.22 -0.87
N PRO A 296 -17.85 -2.10 0.09
CA PRO A 296 -17.23 -2.08 1.41
C PRO A 296 -15.70 -2.15 1.34
N ASN A 297 -15.06 -1.44 2.27
CA ASN A 297 -13.61 -1.31 2.46
C ASN A 297 -12.86 -0.40 1.48
N MET A 298 -13.56 0.37 0.63
CA MET A 298 -12.92 1.37 -0.24
C MET A 298 -12.22 2.50 0.53
N ASP A 299 -12.56 2.70 1.80
CA ASP A 299 -11.94 3.66 2.73
C ASP A 299 -10.66 3.12 3.39
N GLY A 300 -10.32 1.85 3.14
CA GLY A 300 -9.12 1.21 3.65
C GLY A 300 -7.85 1.58 2.88
N PHE A 301 -6.73 1.17 3.43
CA PHE A 301 -5.40 1.36 2.84
C PHE A 301 -5.30 0.82 1.40
N PRO A 302 -4.71 1.59 0.44
CA PRO A 302 -4.06 2.89 0.57
C PRO A 302 -4.94 4.10 0.20
N ASN A 303 -6.25 3.92 -0.06
CA ASN A 303 -7.18 5.01 -0.38
C ASN A 303 -7.56 5.87 0.86
N GLY A 304 -6.99 5.49 1.99
CA GLY A 304 -7.08 6.04 3.33
C GLY A 304 -6.24 5.14 4.22
N ARG A 305 -6.52 5.10 5.52
CA ARG A 305 -6.03 4.05 6.41
C ARG A 305 -6.92 4.00 7.64
N ARG A 306 -7.51 2.83 7.90
CA ARG A 306 -8.27 2.56 9.11
C ARG A 306 -7.33 1.97 10.17
N LEU A 307 -7.71 2.09 11.44
CA LEU A 307 -6.90 1.57 12.55
C LEU A 307 -6.75 0.04 12.49
N GLU A 308 -7.74 -0.63 11.92
CA GLU A 308 -7.81 -2.08 11.72
C GLU A 308 -7.06 -2.60 10.50
N ASP A 309 -6.64 -1.73 9.58
CA ASP A 309 -6.03 -2.20 8.33
C ASP A 309 -4.70 -2.93 8.62
N ASP A 310 -4.56 -4.16 8.13
CA ASP A 310 -3.32 -4.93 8.15
C ASP A 310 -2.42 -4.45 7.01
N VAL A 311 -1.85 -3.25 7.21
CA VAL A 311 -0.99 -2.60 6.20
C VAL A 311 0.19 -3.50 5.80
N THR A 312 0.77 -4.22 6.77
CA THR A 312 1.87 -5.16 6.52
C THR A 312 1.48 -6.21 5.51
N ARG A 313 0.31 -6.85 5.68
CA ARG A 313 -0.16 -7.86 4.72
C ARG A 313 -0.53 -7.27 3.38
N ILE A 314 -1.27 -6.15 3.37
CA ILE A 314 -1.68 -5.50 2.13
C ILE A 314 -0.45 -5.15 1.29
N GLU A 315 0.63 -4.70 1.91
CA GLU A 315 1.87 -4.30 1.23
C GLU A 315 2.67 -5.50 0.74
N LEU A 316 2.73 -6.58 1.52
CA LEU A 316 3.28 -7.86 1.06
C LEU A 316 2.52 -8.39 -0.17
N GLN A 317 1.19 -8.34 -0.15
CA GLN A 317 0.35 -8.74 -1.29
C GLN A 317 0.50 -7.77 -2.48
N ALA A 318 0.67 -6.47 -2.24
CA ALA A 318 0.95 -5.49 -3.28
C ALA A 318 2.28 -5.79 -3.98
N VAL A 319 3.35 -6.06 -3.22
CA VAL A 319 4.64 -6.49 -3.78
C VAL A 319 4.50 -7.84 -4.51
N ALA A 320 3.64 -8.74 -4.06
CA ALA A 320 3.29 -9.95 -4.81
C ALA A 320 2.48 -9.70 -6.09
N GLY A 321 2.02 -8.47 -6.37
CA GLY A 321 1.30 -8.16 -7.62
C GLY A 321 -0.23 -8.22 -7.53
N ILE A 322 -0.82 -8.25 -6.33
CA ILE A 322 -2.29 -8.31 -6.20
C ILE A 322 -3.00 -7.13 -6.88
N ALA A 323 -2.34 -5.97 -6.97
CA ALA A 323 -2.87 -4.80 -7.65
C ALA A 323 -2.94 -4.99 -9.18
N LEU A 324 -1.99 -5.71 -9.78
CA LEU A 324 -2.01 -6.08 -11.19
C LEU A 324 -3.19 -7.04 -11.46
N ALA A 325 -3.37 -8.04 -10.59
CA ALA A 325 -4.51 -8.94 -10.66
C ALA A 325 -5.84 -8.18 -10.56
N ALA A 326 -5.98 -7.23 -9.63
CA ALA A 326 -7.20 -6.44 -9.48
C ALA A 326 -7.64 -5.73 -10.77
N VAL A 327 -6.68 -5.30 -11.62
CA VAL A 327 -6.95 -4.61 -12.89
C VAL A 327 -7.03 -5.53 -14.11
N GLY A 328 -6.88 -6.85 -13.91
CA GLY A 328 -7.04 -7.86 -14.96
C GLY A 328 -5.74 -8.41 -15.55
N LEU A 329 -4.59 -8.07 -14.96
CA LEU A 329 -3.31 -8.71 -15.27
C LEU A 329 -3.16 -9.87 -14.30
N TRP A 330 -3.66 -11.05 -14.68
CA TRP A 330 -3.80 -12.21 -13.80
C TRP A 330 -2.48 -12.95 -13.55
N TYR A 331 -2.48 -13.85 -12.56
CA TYR A 331 -1.32 -14.70 -12.26
C TYR A 331 -1.07 -15.77 -13.33
N ASP A 332 0.09 -16.40 -13.26
CA ASP A 332 0.68 -17.18 -14.35
C ASP A 332 -0.10 -18.45 -14.68
N ASP A 333 -0.80 -19.01 -13.68
CA ASP A 333 -1.67 -20.17 -13.80
C ASP A 333 -3.05 -19.87 -14.44
N TYR A 334 -3.37 -18.60 -14.70
CA TYR A 334 -4.56 -18.20 -15.47
C TYR A 334 -4.31 -18.25 -16.97
N THR A 335 -5.14 -18.97 -17.73
CA THR A 335 -5.10 -18.95 -19.19
C THR A 335 -5.96 -17.80 -19.74
N ALA A 336 -5.38 -16.94 -20.58
CA ALA A 336 -6.09 -15.79 -21.14
C ALA A 336 -7.36 -16.20 -21.89
N GLY A 337 -8.49 -15.61 -21.48
CA GLY A 337 -9.81 -15.90 -22.04
C GLY A 337 -10.64 -16.89 -21.19
N ASP A 338 -10.04 -17.51 -20.17
CA ASP A 338 -10.79 -18.36 -19.24
C ASP A 338 -11.78 -17.54 -18.42
N ALA A 339 -12.90 -18.19 -18.07
CA ALA A 339 -14.02 -17.53 -17.40
C ALA A 339 -13.75 -17.19 -15.93
N ASN A 340 -12.86 -17.92 -15.26
CA ASN A 340 -12.56 -17.73 -13.84
C ASN A 340 -11.09 -17.30 -13.64
N PRO A 341 -10.84 -16.03 -13.27
CA PRO A 341 -9.49 -15.57 -12.96
C PRO A 341 -9.02 -15.94 -11.54
N LEU A 342 -9.89 -16.50 -10.69
CA LEU A 342 -9.56 -16.94 -9.34
C LEU A 342 -8.89 -18.31 -9.36
N THR A 343 -7.64 -18.31 -9.82
CA THR A 343 -6.75 -19.48 -9.89
C THR A 343 -6.05 -19.74 -8.55
N GLN A 344 -5.25 -20.80 -8.46
CA GLN A 344 -4.64 -21.19 -7.18
C GLN A 344 -3.59 -20.17 -6.75
N ASP A 345 -2.78 -19.65 -7.68
CA ASP A 345 -1.77 -18.64 -7.35
C ASP A 345 -2.42 -17.37 -6.80
N LEU A 346 -3.52 -16.90 -7.41
CA LEU A 346 -4.26 -15.75 -6.90
C LEU A 346 -4.89 -16.03 -5.53
N LEU A 347 -5.45 -17.24 -5.32
CA LEU A 347 -6.01 -17.66 -4.04
C LEU A 347 -4.95 -17.71 -2.94
N ASP A 348 -3.75 -18.21 -3.24
CA ASP A 348 -2.64 -18.30 -2.30
C ASP A 348 -2.21 -16.91 -1.84
N VAL A 349 -2.09 -15.95 -2.77
CA VAL A 349 -1.78 -14.55 -2.42
C VAL A 349 -2.91 -13.93 -1.61
N LEU A 350 -4.18 -14.08 -2.02
CA LEU A 350 -5.33 -13.50 -1.33
C LEU A 350 -5.53 -14.04 0.09
N THR A 351 -5.24 -15.32 0.30
CA THR A 351 -5.43 -16.01 1.59
C THR A 351 -4.19 -16.03 2.47
N TYR A 352 -3.07 -15.49 1.98
CA TYR A 352 -1.86 -15.30 2.78
C TYR A 352 -2.15 -14.54 4.09
N SER A 353 -1.48 -14.97 5.16
CA SER A 353 -1.60 -14.41 6.50
C SER A 353 -0.23 -14.29 7.14
N THR A 354 -0.01 -13.19 7.87
CA THR A 354 1.19 -12.99 8.71
C THR A 354 1.09 -13.75 10.05
N GLY A 355 -0.09 -14.31 10.35
CA GLY A 355 -0.42 -15.02 11.58
C GLY A 355 -0.86 -14.13 12.74
N VAL A 356 -0.87 -12.80 12.58
CA VAL A 356 -1.43 -11.85 13.56
C VAL A 356 -2.51 -11.02 12.86
N GLU A 357 -3.77 -11.23 13.23
CA GLU A 357 -4.94 -10.73 12.50
C GLU A 357 -5.67 -9.56 13.19
N ALA A 358 -5.32 -9.27 14.44
CA ALA A 358 -6.03 -8.28 15.24
C ALA A 358 -5.16 -7.75 16.38
N ASN A 359 -5.53 -6.57 16.89
CA ASN A 359 -4.96 -6.03 18.12
C ASN A 359 -5.29 -6.90 19.34
N ASP A 360 -4.36 -6.87 20.30
CA ASP A 360 -4.52 -7.40 21.65
C ASP A 360 -5.64 -6.76 22.47
N ALA A 361 -6.01 -5.52 22.13
CA ALA A 361 -7.08 -4.76 22.76
C ALA A 361 -8.07 -4.19 21.74
N LEU A 362 -9.36 -4.25 22.08
CA LEU A 362 -10.43 -3.71 21.24
C LEU A 362 -10.33 -2.19 21.12
N PHE A 363 -10.59 -1.71 19.91
CA PHE A 363 -10.82 -0.30 19.65
C PHE A 363 -12.11 0.19 20.31
N LYS A 364 -12.17 1.50 20.57
CA LYS A 364 -13.37 2.19 21.08
C LYS A 364 -14.30 2.56 19.93
N ASP A 365 -15.58 2.70 20.23
CA ASP A 365 -16.63 3.15 19.30
C ASP A 365 -16.67 4.68 19.11
N SER A 366 -15.85 5.40 19.86
CA SER A 366 -15.82 6.85 19.93
C SER A 366 -14.39 7.37 19.95
N PHE A 367 -14.20 8.58 19.43
CA PHE A 367 -12.89 9.23 19.36
C PHE A 367 -12.18 9.22 20.74
N PRO A 368 -10.88 8.87 20.81
CA PRO A 368 -9.92 8.72 19.71
C PRO A 368 -9.92 7.35 19.03
N TYR A 369 -10.90 6.49 19.27
CA TYR A 369 -11.04 5.12 18.75
C TYR A 369 -9.94 4.14 19.20
N LEU A 370 -8.81 4.63 19.72
CA LEU A 370 -7.73 3.82 20.29
C LEU A 370 -8.14 3.16 21.62
N ALA A 371 -7.67 1.93 21.84
CA ALA A 371 -7.75 1.25 23.13
C ALA A 371 -7.13 2.09 24.26
N SER A 372 -7.66 1.95 25.49
CA SER A 372 -7.04 2.57 26.67
C SER A 372 -5.69 1.91 26.97
N PRO A 373 -4.71 2.67 27.50
CA PRO A 373 -3.40 2.12 27.83
C PRO A 373 -3.52 0.98 28.86
N TRP A 374 -2.68 -0.03 28.70
CA TRP A 374 -2.50 -1.10 29.66
C TRP A 374 -2.03 -0.53 31.00
N ARG A 375 -2.67 -0.98 32.08
CA ARG A 375 -2.23 -0.66 33.44
C ARG A 375 -0.86 -1.31 33.67
N GLY A 376 0.08 -0.60 34.30
CA GLY A 376 1.41 -1.14 34.61
C GLY A 376 1.42 -2.41 35.46
N THR A 377 0.32 -2.73 36.17
CA THR A 377 0.15 -3.99 36.93
C THR A 377 -0.53 -5.12 36.14
N LYS A 378 -0.93 -4.86 34.89
CA LYS A 378 -1.62 -5.81 33.99
C LYS A 378 -0.79 -6.19 32.76
N ALA A 379 0.27 -5.45 32.44
CA ALA A 379 1.26 -5.90 31.47
C ALA A 379 1.96 -7.11 32.09
N GLY A 380 1.66 -8.31 31.59
CA GLY A 380 2.52 -9.45 31.88
C GLY A 380 3.84 -9.17 31.18
N GLU A 381 4.97 -9.27 31.87
CA GLU A 381 6.27 -9.10 31.22
C GLU A 381 6.36 -10.04 30.02
N PRO A 382 6.42 -9.53 28.78
CA PRO A 382 6.53 -10.37 27.60
C PRO A 382 8.01 -10.74 27.40
N ASN A 383 8.63 -11.40 28.38
CA ASN A 383 9.96 -12.01 28.19
C ASN A 383 9.83 -13.19 27.24
#